data_AF-A0A819X5B1-F1
#
_entry.id   AF-A0A819X5B1-F1
#
_cell.length_a   1.000
_cell.length_b   1.000
_cell.length_c   1.000
_cell.angle_alpha   90.00
_cell.angle_beta   90.00
_cell.angle_gamma   90.00
#
_symmetry.space_group_name_H-M   'P 1'
#
loop_
_entity.id
_entity.type
_entity.pdbx_description
1 polymer ?
#
loop_
_entity_poly.entity_id
_entity_poly.type
_entity_poly.pdbx_seq_one_letter_code
_entity_poly.pdbx_strand_id
1 'polypeptide(L)'
;MNQTYLYRFRLSTWEMDMNEKENNHLEKLIVTALISYIVTNADDLIILMNFFTEASIGNSNMKVRHIFLGQYLGFFIVLLISLIGYFISFVLSIEMLGFLGFVPIYLGLRELIKFLIDWYRNRHGTIDDILPSDPIVTVQLEIVQDQQEIKENNQRNLSKIDRIKLNLFKCFNHIFTVETLKVTSITVANSGDNIAIYTPLFAQAYRWQIIVYIIIFLLMVFIWLIISYYFINYQPILNLAQKYARYIVPIVFIAIGIYIIITSDCFPWLIKAIQTRNFQNS
;
A
#
# COMPACT_ATOMS: atom_id res chain seq x y z
N MET A 1 -28.86 -24.17 48.81
CA MET A 1 -27.77 -23.69 47.93
C MET A 1 -28.28 -22.44 47.21
N ASN A 2 -27.73 -21.27 47.54
CA ASN A 2 -28.34 -19.97 47.20
C ASN A 2 -28.23 -19.70 45.68
N GLN A 3 -29.37 -19.49 45.02
CA GLN A 3 -29.47 -19.21 43.58
C GLN A 3 -28.53 -18.08 43.12
N THR A 4 -28.32 -17.06 43.95
CA THR A 4 -27.42 -15.92 43.68
C THR A 4 -25.96 -16.31 43.42
N TYR A 5 -25.45 -17.36 44.05
CA TYR A 5 -24.08 -17.84 43.80
C TYR A 5 -23.96 -18.55 42.45
N LEU A 6 -24.99 -19.30 42.05
CA LEU A 6 -25.03 -19.95 40.74
C LEU A 6 -25.08 -18.92 39.60
N TYR A 7 -25.83 -17.82 39.76
CA TYR A 7 -25.84 -16.74 38.77
C TYR A 7 -24.49 -16.02 38.69
N ARG A 8 -23.87 -15.65 39.81
CA ARG A 8 -22.55 -14.98 39.81
C ARG A 8 -21.44 -15.87 39.25
N PHE A 9 -21.41 -17.15 39.62
CA PHE A 9 -20.44 -18.10 39.08
C PHE A 9 -20.64 -18.30 37.58
N ARG A 10 -21.89 -18.42 37.13
CA ARG A 10 -22.21 -18.54 35.71
C ARG A 10 -21.79 -17.29 34.93
N LEU A 11 -22.13 -16.09 35.41
CA LEU A 11 -21.69 -14.82 34.81
C LEU A 11 -20.17 -14.71 34.72
N SER A 12 -19.42 -15.07 35.77
CA SER A 12 -17.96 -15.02 35.72
C SER A 12 -17.37 -16.02 34.73
N THR A 13 -17.96 -17.21 34.57
CA THR A 13 -17.53 -18.18 33.55
C THR A 13 -17.87 -17.71 32.13
N TRP A 14 -19.01 -17.04 31.93
CA TRP A 14 -19.37 -16.45 30.63
C TRP A 14 -18.47 -15.26 30.28
N GLU A 15 -18.12 -14.40 31.24
CA GLU A 15 -17.17 -13.30 31.05
C GLU A 15 -15.75 -13.81 30.75
N MET A 16 -15.31 -14.90 31.40
CA MET A 16 -14.03 -15.54 31.08
C MET A 16 -14.01 -16.14 29.66
N ASP A 17 -15.03 -16.91 29.28
CA ASP A 17 -15.12 -17.53 27.94
C ASP A 17 -15.21 -16.49 26.81
N MET A 18 -15.90 -15.37 27.05
CA MET A 18 -16.01 -14.27 26.08
C MET A 18 -14.67 -13.53 25.96
N ASN A 19 -14.02 -13.21 27.08
CA ASN A 19 -12.68 -12.60 27.07
C ASN A 19 -11.64 -13.51 26.40
N GLU A 20 -11.68 -14.82 26.63
CA GLU A 20 -10.73 -15.76 26.02
C GLU A 20 -10.95 -15.90 24.51
N LYS A 21 -12.20 -15.95 24.04
CA LYS A 21 -12.51 -15.96 22.59
C LYS A 21 -12.16 -14.64 21.92
N GLU A 22 -12.40 -13.51 22.59
CA GLU A 22 -12.06 -12.18 22.09
C GLU A 22 -10.54 -11.99 22.02
N ASN A 23 -9.79 -12.41 23.04
CA ASN A 23 -8.32 -12.39 23.06
C ASN A 23 -7.73 -13.22 21.91
N ASN A 24 -8.21 -14.46 21.72
CA ASN A 24 -7.77 -15.31 20.62
C ASN A 24 -8.07 -14.70 19.23
N HIS A 25 -9.11 -13.87 19.12
CA HIS A 25 -9.44 -13.19 17.87
C HIS A 25 -8.56 -11.95 17.64
N LEU A 26 -8.30 -11.17 18.69
CA LEU A 26 -7.44 -9.98 18.64
C LEU A 26 -5.98 -10.36 18.34
N GLU A 27 -5.47 -11.42 18.98
CA GLU A 27 -4.12 -11.93 18.73
C GLU A 27 -3.93 -12.32 17.26
N LYS A 28 -4.87 -13.09 16.69
CA LYS A 28 -4.82 -13.48 15.27
C LYS A 28 -4.85 -12.28 14.34
N LEU A 29 -5.66 -11.26 14.65
CA LEU A 29 -5.72 -10.02 13.87
C LEU A 29 -4.38 -9.28 13.89
N ILE A 30 -3.80 -9.09 15.07
CA ILE A 30 -2.52 -8.40 15.23
C ILE A 30 -1.43 -9.16 14.49
N VAL A 31 -1.35 -10.48 14.65
CA VAL A 31 -0.36 -11.32 13.96
C VAL A 31 -0.54 -11.25 12.45
N THR A 32 -1.78 -11.33 11.95
CA THR A 32 -2.06 -11.23 10.51
C THR A 32 -1.66 -9.86 9.98
N ALA A 33 -1.96 -8.78 10.71
CA ALA A 33 -1.58 -7.42 10.35
C ALA A 33 -0.05 -7.24 10.28
N LEU A 34 0.66 -7.71 11.30
CA LEU A 34 2.11 -7.60 11.36
C LEU A 34 2.76 -8.38 10.22
N ILE A 35 2.34 -9.63 10.02
CA ILE A 35 2.89 -10.48 8.95
C ILE A 35 2.55 -9.88 7.58
N SER A 36 1.31 -9.47 7.33
CA SER A 36 0.94 -8.88 6.05
C SER A 36 1.76 -7.64 5.77
N TYR A 37 1.89 -6.73 6.74
CA TYR A 37 2.67 -5.51 6.56
C TYR A 37 4.15 -5.81 6.30
N ILE A 38 4.77 -6.68 7.10
CA ILE A 38 6.19 -7.01 6.95
C ILE A 38 6.45 -7.62 5.57
N VAL A 39 5.60 -8.55 5.14
CA VAL A 39 5.75 -9.25 3.86
C VAL A 39 5.62 -8.28 2.69
N THR A 40 4.63 -7.38 2.71
CA THR A 40 4.38 -6.49 1.57
C THR A 40 5.25 -5.24 1.55
N ASN A 41 5.79 -4.80 2.69
CA ASN A 41 6.63 -3.60 2.74
C ASN A 41 8.13 -3.91 2.85
N ALA A 42 8.54 -5.18 2.72
CA ALA A 42 9.95 -5.54 2.79
C ALA A 42 10.81 -4.76 1.79
N ASP A 43 10.31 -4.60 0.55
CA ASP A 43 11.02 -3.91 -0.52
C ASP A 43 11.07 -2.37 -0.30
N ASP A 44 10.07 -1.81 0.39
CA ASP A 44 10.03 -0.38 0.73
C ASP A 44 11.22 0.04 1.62
N LEU A 45 11.76 -0.86 2.47
CA LEU A 45 12.91 -0.55 3.33
C LEU A 45 14.10 0.00 2.52
N ILE A 46 14.32 -0.59 1.34
CA ILE A 46 15.41 -0.24 0.43
C ILE A 46 15.17 1.14 -0.17
N ILE A 47 13.93 1.40 -0.61
CA ILE A 47 13.53 2.70 -1.16
C ILE A 47 13.67 3.80 -0.10
N LEU A 48 13.17 3.57 1.12
CA LEU A 48 13.32 4.51 2.23
C LEU A 48 14.79 4.77 2.56
N MET A 49 15.62 3.74 2.57
CA MET A 49 17.05 3.88 2.83
C MET A 49 17.75 4.71 1.76
N ASN A 50 17.36 4.57 0.49
CA ASN A 50 17.86 5.41 -0.60
C ASN A 50 17.46 6.88 -0.40
N PHE A 51 16.21 7.15 -0.02
CA PHE A 51 15.76 8.50 0.30
C PHE A 51 16.50 9.10 1.49
N PHE A 52 16.71 8.33 2.56
CA PHE A 52 17.46 8.81 3.72
C PHE A 52 18.94 9.04 3.38
N THR A 53 19.51 8.24 2.48
CA THR A 53 20.86 8.47 1.94
C THR A 53 20.91 9.78 1.14
N GLU A 54 19.94 10.02 0.26
CA GLU A 54 19.82 11.27 -0.51
C GLU A 54 19.68 12.49 0.43
N ALA A 55 18.87 12.38 1.48
CA ALA A 55 18.71 13.43 2.48
C ALA A 55 19.94 13.62 3.40
N SER A 56 20.83 12.62 3.49
CA SER A 56 22.09 12.74 4.22
C SER A 56 23.19 13.42 3.39
N ILE A 57 23.05 13.47 2.06
CA ILE A 57 24.00 14.16 1.17
C ILE A 57 23.78 15.67 1.35
N GLY A 58 24.79 16.37 1.89
CA GLY A 58 24.69 17.77 2.33
C GLY A 58 24.40 18.84 1.26
N ASN A 59 24.21 18.45 -0.01
CA ASN A 59 23.85 19.34 -1.12
C ASN A 59 22.46 19.00 -1.74
N SER A 60 21.68 18.12 -1.12
CA SER A 60 20.33 17.82 -1.59
C SER A 60 19.31 18.76 -0.94
N ASN A 61 18.26 19.13 -1.68
CA ASN A 61 17.11 19.85 -1.13
C ASN A 61 16.25 18.95 -0.23
N MET A 62 16.51 17.65 -0.22
CA MET A 62 15.73 16.65 0.49
C MET A 62 16.13 16.60 1.96
N LYS A 63 15.12 16.63 2.84
CA LYS A 63 15.27 16.57 4.29
C LYS A 63 14.49 15.38 4.83
N VAL A 64 14.91 14.88 5.98
CA VAL A 64 14.23 13.81 6.74
C VAL A 64 12.72 14.07 6.88
N ARG A 65 12.31 15.32 7.13
CA ARG A 65 10.88 15.68 7.26
C ARG A 65 10.06 15.41 6.00
N HIS A 66 10.64 15.59 4.82
CA HIS A 66 9.96 15.31 3.54
C HIS A 66 9.75 13.82 3.32
N ILE A 67 10.68 12.98 3.79
CA ILE A 67 10.57 11.52 3.73
C ILE A 67 9.44 11.03 4.64
N PHE A 68 9.42 11.50 5.89
CA PHE A 68 8.36 11.14 6.84
C PHE A 68 6.98 11.55 6.30
N LEU A 69 6.80 12.81 5.89
CA LEU A 69 5.53 13.29 5.37
C LEU A 69 5.12 12.54 4.10
N GLY A 70 6.06 12.31 3.18
CA GLY A 70 5.79 11.62 1.92
C GLY A 70 5.40 10.17 2.12
N GLN A 71 6.07 9.45 3.04
CA GLN A 71 5.77 8.05 3.32
C GLN A 71 4.38 7.90 3.94
N TYR A 72 4.03 8.71 4.94
CA TYR A 72 2.70 8.67 5.54
C TYR A 72 1.60 9.02 4.53
N LEU A 73 1.85 10.02 3.67
CA LEU A 73 0.87 10.44 2.68
C LEU A 73 0.69 9.38 1.59
N GLY A 74 1.79 8.83 1.08
CA GLY A 74 1.76 7.75 0.09
C GLY A 74 1.08 6.49 0.63
N PHE A 75 1.46 6.07 1.84
CA PHE A 75 0.85 4.90 2.46
C PHE A 75 -0.63 5.12 2.81
N PHE A 76 -1.02 6.34 3.20
CA PHE A 76 -2.43 6.67 3.39
C PHE A 76 -3.24 6.56 2.09
N ILE A 77 -2.69 7.01 0.95
CA ILE A 77 -3.32 6.82 -0.37
C ILE A 77 -3.50 5.33 -0.68
N VAL A 78 -2.49 4.51 -0.39
CA VAL A 78 -2.55 3.04 -0.57
C VAL A 78 -3.66 2.42 0.26
N LEU A 79 -3.81 2.83 1.52
CA LEU A 79 -4.91 2.38 2.37
C LEU A 79 -6.27 2.83 1.83
N LEU A 80 -6.39 4.05 1.32
CA LEU A 80 -7.62 4.52 0.69
C LEU A 80 -7.98 3.73 -0.56
N ILE A 81 -7.01 3.44 -1.44
CA ILE A 81 -7.24 2.61 -2.63
C ILE A 81 -7.69 1.20 -2.23
N SER A 82 -7.03 0.62 -1.22
CA SER A 82 -7.40 -0.69 -0.69
C SER A 82 -8.81 -0.69 -0.08
N LEU A 83 -9.18 0.40 0.60
CA LEU A 83 -10.52 0.58 1.16
C LEU A 83 -11.59 0.76 0.07
N ILE A 84 -11.27 1.45 -1.02
CA ILE A 84 -12.13 1.52 -2.21
C ILE A 84 -12.32 0.12 -2.80
N GLY A 85 -11.25 -0.68 -2.91
CA GLY A 85 -11.31 -2.09 -3.30
C GLY A 85 -12.24 -2.92 -2.41
N TYR A 86 -12.18 -2.70 -1.10
CA TYR A 86 -13.11 -3.28 -0.13
C TYR A 86 -14.57 -2.89 -0.42
N PHE A 87 -14.85 -1.62 -0.76
CA PHE A 87 -16.22 -1.21 -1.12
C PHE A 87 -16.70 -1.86 -2.42
N ILE A 88 -15.81 -2.00 -3.41
CA ILE A 88 -16.09 -2.72 -4.66
C ILE A 88 -16.42 -4.19 -4.38
N SER A 89 -15.81 -4.80 -3.36
CA SER A 89 -16.06 -6.20 -2.99
C SER A 89 -17.51 -6.46 -2.56
N PHE A 90 -18.27 -5.47 -2.07
CA PHE A 90 -19.69 -5.65 -1.75
C PHE A 90 -20.59 -5.85 -2.97
N VAL A 91 -20.12 -5.40 -4.15
CA VAL A 91 -20.86 -5.54 -5.41
C VAL A 91 -20.58 -6.92 -6.04
N LEU A 92 -19.57 -7.64 -5.55
CA LEU A 92 -19.18 -8.97 -6.00
C LEU A 92 -19.66 -10.02 -4.98
N SER A 93 -20.22 -11.13 -5.43
CA SER A 93 -20.55 -12.27 -4.57
C SER A 93 -19.30 -12.71 -3.81
N ILE A 94 -19.39 -12.96 -2.49
CA ILE A 94 -18.26 -13.34 -1.61
C ILE A 94 -17.47 -14.54 -2.20
N GLU A 95 -18.13 -15.37 -2.99
CA GLU A 95 -17.52 -16.53 -3.64
C GLU A 95 -16.53 -16.17 -4.77
N MET A 96 -16.57 -14.93 -5.29
CA MET A 96 -15.62 -14.44 -6.29
C MET A 96 -14.28 -13.97 -5.71
N LEU A 97 -14.16 -13.80 -4.39
CA LEU A 97 -12.92 -13.34 -3.74
C LEU A 97 -11.78 -14.35 -3.86
N GLY A 98 -12.06 -15.63 -4.10
CA GLY A 98 -11.01 -16.62 -4.38
C GLY A 98 -10.27 -16.38 -5.70
N PHE A 99 -10.93 -15.76 -6.69
CA PHE A 99 -10.27 -15.38 -7.95
C PHE A 99 -9.25 -14.26 -7.76
N LEU A 100 -9.27 -13.54 -6.63
CA LEU A 100 -8.22 -12.56 -6.32
C LEU A 100 -6.85 -13.23 -6.16
N GLY A 101 -6.77 -14.54 -5.88
CA GLY A 101 -5.52 -15.30 -5.87
C GLY A 101 -4.81 -15.37 -7.23
N PHE A 102 -5.50 -15.09 -8.34
CA PHE A 102 -4.86 -14.94 -9.65
C PHE A 102 -4.01 -13.68 -9.77
N VAL A 103 -4.29 -12.63 -8.99
CA VAL A 103 -3.52 -11.39 -8.97
C VAL A 103 -2.08 -11.63 -8.46
N PRO A 104 -1.85 -12.20 -7.26
CA PRO A 104 -0.51 -12.50 -6.80
C PRO A 104 0.19 -13.57 -7.67
N ILE A 105 -0.54 -14.53 -8.25
CA ILE A 105 0.04 -15.46 -9.25
C ILE A 105 0.56 -14.70 -10.47
N TYR A 106 -0.25 -13.82 -11.05
CA TYR A 106 0.13 -13.02 -12.22
C TYR A 106 1.33 -12.12 -11.91
N LEU A 107 1.34 -11.45 -10.75
CA LEU A 107 2.46 -10.61 -10.33
C LEU A 107 3.75 -11.44 -10.17
N GLY A 108 3.67 -12.59 -9.49
CA GLY A 108 4.82 -13.49 -9.35
C GLY A 108 5.33 -14.03 -10.68
N LEU A 109 4.43 -14.39 -11.61
CA LEU A 109 4.80 -14.84 -12.97
C LEU A 109 5.44 -13.70 -13.78
N ARG A 110 4.89 -12.48 -13.71
CA ARG A 110 5.42 -11.33 -14.43
C ARG A 110 6.84 -11.01 -14.00
N GLU A 111 7.09 -10.99 -12.69
CA GLU A 111 8.44 -10.73 -12.16
C GLU A 111 9.40 -11.89 -12.50
N LEU A 112 8.93 -13.14 -12.52
CA LEU A 112 9.73 -14.28 -13.00
C LEU A 112 10.08 -14.16 -14.49
N ILE A 113 9.14 -13.74 -15.33
CA ILE A 113 9.35 -13.56 -16.77
C ILE A 113 10.33 -12.43 -17.04
N LYS A 114 10.18 -11.27 -16.37
CA LYS A 114 11.15 -10.17 -16.47
C LYS A 114 12.54 -10.63 -16.07
N PHE A 115 12.64 -11.37 -14.97
CA PHE A 115 13.91 -11.95 -14.54
C PHE A 115 14.51 -12.89 -15.59
N LEU A 116 13.69 -13.77 -16.21
CA LEU A 116 14.14 -14.67 -17.28
C LEU A 116 14.58 -13.90 -18.54
N ILE A 117 13.87 -12.84 -18.91
CA ILE A 117 14.21 -11.95 -20.03
C ILE A 117 15.53 -11.23 -19.75
N ASP A 118 15.69 -10.65 -18.57
CA ASP A 118 16.93 -9.96 -18.18
C ASP A 118 18.11 -10.93 -18.09
N TRP A 119 17.90 -12.14 -17.57
CA TRP A 119 18.91 -13.19 -17.55
C TRP A 119 19.32 -13.62 -18.96
N TYR A 120 18.36 -13.80 -19.86
CA TYR A 120 18.61 -14.16 -21.26
C TYR A 120 19.32 -13.03 -22.02
N ARG A 121 18.86 -11.78 -21.85
CA ARG A 121 19.45 -10.57 -22.44
C ARG A 121 20.91 -10.39 -22.00
N ASN A 122 21.19 -10.57 -20.71
CA ASN A 122 22.54 -10.43 -20.17
C ASN A 122 23.49 -11.57 -20.61
N ARG A 123 22.93 -12.69 -21.09
CA ARG A 123 23.69 -13.85 -21.61
C ARG A 123 23.94 -13.77 -23.13
N HIS A 124 23.04 -13.16 -23.90
CA HIS A 124 23.06 -13.20 -25.36
C HIS A 124 23.19 -11.85 -26.08
N GLY A 125 22.96 -10.71 -25.42
CA GLY A 125 22.93 -9.38 -26.07
C GLY A 125 21.79 -9.24 -27.09
N THR A 126 20.99 -8.17 -27.01
CA THR A 126 19.80 -7.99 -27.89
C THR A 126 19.93 -6.77 -28.81
N ILE A 127 19.24 -6.83 -29.95
CA ILE A 127 19.30 -5.87 -31.08
C ILE A 127 18.86 -4.44 -30.71
N ASP A 128 18.19 -4.26 -29.56
CA ASP A 128 17.65 -2.99 -29.06
C ASP A 128 18.74 -1.93 -28.79
N ASP A 129 20.01 -2.34 -28.60
CA ASP A 129 21.16 -1.44 -28.39
C ASP A 129 21.55 -0.64 -29.66
N ILE A 130 20.87 -0.87 -30.79
CA ILE A 130 21.17 -0.24 -32.10
C ILE A 130 20.23 0.96 -32.39
N LEU A 131 19.16 1.18 -31.62
CA LEU A 131 18.24 2.31 -31.84
C LEU A 131 18.46 3.42 -30.79
N PRO A 132 18.89 4.64 -31.19
CA PRO A 132 18.99 5.77 -30.27
C PRO A 132 17.61 6.19 -29.77
N SER A 133 17.45 6.30 -28.46
CA SER A 133 16.32 6.99 -27.84
C SER A 133 16.74 8.43 -27.55
N ASP A 134 16.73 9.27 -28.58
CA ASP A 134 16.95 10.70 -28.38
C ASP A 134 15.81 11.31 -27.52
N PRO A 135 16.14 12.22 -26.60
CA PRO A 135 15.14 12.95 -25.83
C PRO A 135 14.44 13.95 -26.73
N ILE A 136 13.11 13.90 -26.78
CA ILE A 136 12.30 14.97 -27.37
C ILE A 136 12.49 16.22 -26.52
N VAL A 137 13.35 17.11 -27.01
CA VAL A 137 13.39 18.54 -26.67
C VAL A 137 12.15 19.19 -27.26
N THR A 138 11.33 19.86 -26.45
CA THR A 138 10.43 20.98 -26.80
C THR A 138 9.60 21.31 -25.54
N VAL A 139 9.42 22.52 -25.03
CA VAL A 139 9.63 23.89 -25.48
C VAL A 139 9.65 24.77 -24.21
N GLN A 140 10.62 25.69 -24.09
CA GLN A 140 10.48 26.87 -23.24
C GLN A 140 9.50 27.83 -23.92
N LEU A 141 8.43 28.24 -23.24
CA LEU A 141 7.60 29.37 -23.65
C LEU A 141 7.56 30.38 -22.52
N GLU A 142 8.49 31.32 -22.63
CA GLU A 142 8.36 32.67 -22.10
C GLU A 142 7.38 33.43 -23.02
N ILE A 143 6.18 33.76 -22.55
CA ILE A 143 5.32 34.78 -23.16
C ILE A 143 4.64 35.62 -22.07
N VAL A 144 5.18 36.84 -21.92
CA VAL A 144 4.50 38.15 -21.94
C VAL A 144 3.50 38.49 -20.82
N GLN A 145 3.94 39.44 -19.99
CA GLN A 145 3.16 40.52 -19.40
C GLN A 145 2.10 41.09 -20.37
N ASP A 146 0.83 40.91 -20.07
CA ASP A 146 -0.11 42.04 -19.98
C ASP A 146 -1.43 41.61 -19.33
N GLN A 147 -2.25 42.58 -18.92
CA GLN A 147 -3.51 42.53 -18.13
C GLN A 147 -3.35 43.07 -16.70
N GLN A 148 -2.92 44.34 -16.66
CA GLN A 148 -3.31 45.33 -15.65
C GLN A 148 -4.83 45.53 -15.61
N GLU A 149 -5.29 46.11 -14.50
CA GLU A 149 -6.58 46.81 -14.33
C GLU A 149 -7.87 45.97 -14.43
N ILE A 150 -8.46 45.71 -13.25
CA ILE A 150 -9.90 45.63 -12.90
C ILE A 150 -9.99 44.66 -11.72
N LYS A 151 -9.79 45.15 -10.48
CA LYS A 151 -10.38 44.57 -9.25
C LYS A 151 -10.07 45.33 -7.95
N GLU A 152 -9.88 46.65 -7.99
CA GLU A 152 -9.61 47.40 -6.74
C GLU A 152 -10.85 47.66 -5.85
N ASN A 153 -12.08 47.44 -6.32
CA ASN A 153 -13.27 47.75 -5.50
C ASN A 153 -13.89 46.56 -4.72
N ASN A 154 -13.38 45.33 -4.85
CA ASN A 154 -13.86 44.17 -4.07
C ASN A 154 -12.96 43.81 -2.87
N GLN A 155 -11.87 44.54 -2.63
CA GLN A 155 -10.79 44.13 -1.71
C GLN A 155 -11.09 44.26 -0.21
N ARG A 156 -12.12 44.97 0.25
CA ARG A 156 -12.33 45.14 1.71
C ARG A 156 -12.95 43.91 2.39
N ASN A 157 -13.87 43.20 1.73
CA ASN A 157 -14.52 42.01 2.31
C ASN A 157 -13.92 40.68 1.85
N LEU A 158 -13.21 40.63 0.71
CA LEU A 158 -12.49 39.44 0.23
C LEU A 158 -11.14 39.22 0.95
N SER A 159 -10.56 40.25 1.56
CA SER A 159 -9.22 40.19 2.18
C SER A 159 -9.07 39.26 3.39
N LYS A 160 -10.16 38.91 4.09
CA LYS A 160 -10.09 37.97 5.23
C LYS A 160 -10.09 36.52 4.75
N ILE A 161 -10.97 36.18 3.81
CA ILE A 161 -11.04 34.84 3.21
C ILE A 161 -9.81 34.57 2.36
N ASP A 162 -9.32 35.57 1.61
CA ASP A 162 -8.11 35.44 0.81
C ASP A 162 -6.86 35.30 1.69
N ARG A 163 -6.77 36.00 2.84
CA ARG A 163 -5.68 35.79 3.80
C ARG A 163 -5.71 34.40 4.45
N ILE A 164 -6.90 33.89 4.78
CA ILE A 164 -7.05 32.53 5.32
C ILE A 164 -6.70 31.49 4.26
N LYS A 165 -7.21 31.63 3.03
CA LYS A 165 -6.86 30.76 1.90
C LYS A 165 -5.39 30.84 1.53
N LEU A 166 -4.78 32.03 1.57
CA LEU A 166 -3.37 32.26 1.27
C LEU A 166 -2.44 31.72 2.37
N ASN A 167 -2.82 31.84 3.64
CA ASN A 167 -2.08 31.21 4.74
C ASN A 167 -2.26 29.68 4.73
N LEU A 168 -3.45 29.18 4.37
CA LEU A 168 -3.67 27.76 4.11
C LEU A 168 -2.83 27.27 2.93
N PHE A 169 -2.84 27.95 1.79
CA PHE A 169 -2.07 27.59 0.59
C PHE A 169 -0.57 27.69 0.83
N LYS A 170 -0.10 28.67 1.62
CA LYS A 170 1.32 28.76 2.00
C LYS A 170 1.74 27.63 2.94
N CYS A 171 0.94 27.27 3.95
CA CYS A 171 1.20 26.09 4.78
C CYS A 171 1.12 24.79 3.96
N PHE A 172 0.18 24.72 3.02
CA PHE A 172 0.00 23.58 2.13
C PHE A 172 1.20 23.40 1.19
N ASN A 173 1.69 24.46 0.56
CA ASN A 173 2.93 24.44 -0.24
C ASN A 173 4.19 24.18 0.61
N HIS A 174 4.16 24.48 1.91
CA HIS A 174 5.26 24.15 2.82
C HIS A 174 5.26 22.66 3.23
N ILE A 175 4.10 22.01 3.22
CA ILE A 175 3.93 20.57 3.49
C ILE A 175 4.12 19.73 2.22
N PHE A 176 3.60 20.18 1.08
CA PHE A 176 3.71 19.54 -0.23
C PHE A 176 4.86 20.14 -1.03
N THR A 177 6.09 19.83 -0.61
CA THR A 177 7.27 20.12 -1.45
C THR A 177 7.42 19.06 -2.54
N VAL A 178 8.19 19.38 -3.57
CA VAL A 178 8.47 18.47 -4.70
C VAL A 178 9.09 17.16 -4.19
N GLU A 179 9.87 17.21 -3.11
CA GLU A 179 10.49 16.07 -2.45
C GLU A 179 9.46 15.20 -1.70
N THR A 180 8.51 15.82 -0.99
CA THR A 180 7.40 15.10 -0.34
C THR A 180 6.58 14.36 -1.40
N LEU A 181 6.30 15.01 -2.54
CA LEU A 181 5.58 14.40 -3.66
C LEU A 181 6.40 13.28 -4.31
N LYS A 182 7.71 13.47 -4.52
CA LYS A 182 8.62 12.43 -5.03
C LYS A 182 8.53 11.16 -4.19
N VAL A 183 8.63 11.29 -2.86
CA VAL A 183 8.51 10.15 -1.94
C VAL A 183 7.12 9.53 -2.04
N THR A 184 6.07 10.35 -1.92
CA THR A 184 4.66 9.89 -2.03
C THR A 184 4.41 9.08 -3.29
N SER A 185 4.81 9.61 -4.45
CA SER A 185 4.61 8.97 -5.75
C SER A 185 5.34 7.65 -5.85
N ILE A 186 6.57 7.57 -5.35
CA ILE A 186 7.35 6.33 -5.35
C ILE A 186 6.72 5.30 -4.39
N THR A 187 6.30 5.70 -3.19
CA THR A 187 5.60 4.82 -2.24
C THR A 187 4.32 4.23 -2.86
N VAL A 188 3.48 5.07 -3.47
CA VAL A 188 2.23 4.63 -4.11
C VAL A 188 2.50 3.70 -5.29
N ALA A 189 3.50 4.03 -6.13
CA ALA A 189 3.87 3.22 -7.28
C ALA A 189 4.41 1.84 -6.88
N ASN A 190 5.15 1.76 -5.77
CA ASN A 190 5.70 0.50 -5.28
C ASN A 190 4.66 -0.36 -4.54
N SER A 191 3.64 0.25 -3.96
CA SER A 191 2.60 -0.39 -3.14
C SER A 191 1.52 -1.17 -3.92
N GLY A 192 1.83 -1.67 -5.12
CA GLY A 192 0.86 -2.44 -5.92
C GLY A 192 0.47 -3.76 -5.27
N ASP A 193 1.41 -4.42 -4.63
CA ASP A 193 1.22 -5.62 -3.83
C ASP A 193 0.53 -5.36 -2.48
N ASN A 194 0.84 -4.24 -1.83
CA ASN A 194 0.11 -3.74 -0.66
C ASN A 194 -1.39 -3.70 -0.96
N ILE A 195 -1.78 -3.10 -2.09
CA ILE A 195 -3.21 -3.03 -2.49
C ILE A 195 -3.78 -4.44 -2.71
N ALA A 196 -3.03 -5.30 -3.40
CA ALA A 196 -3.47 -6.66 -3.73
C ALA A 196 -3.70 -7.55 -2.49
N ILE A 197 -2.95 -7.32 -1.41
CA ILE A 197 -3.06 -8.09 -0.15
C ILE A 197 -4.03 -7.41 0.84
N TYR A 198 -4.01 -6.08 0.95
CA TYR A 198 -4.87 -5.37 1.91
C TYR A 198 -6.34 -5.37 1.49
N THR A 199 -6.64 -5.28 0.19
CA THR A 199 -8.01 -5.31 -0.31
C THR A 199 -8.78 -6.57 0.13
N PRO A 200 -8.31 -7.81 -0.15
CA PRO A 200 -8.98 -9.01 0.32
C PRO A 200 -8.92 -9.18 1.84
N LEU A 201 -7.87 -8.66 2.50
CA LEU A 201 -7.77 -8.67 3.96
C LEU A 201 -8.89 -7.82 4.60
N PHE A 202 -9.17 -6.65 4.05
CA PHE A 202 -10.26 -5.78 4.49
C PHE A 202 -11.63 -6.35 4.13
N ALA A 203 -11.78 -6.97 2.96
CA ALA A 203 -13.02 -7.64 2.54
C ALA A 203 -13.45 -8.78 3.47
N GLN A 204 -12.49 -9.47 4.09
CA GLN A 204 -12.75 -10.58 5.02
C GLN A 204 -12.86 -10.15 6.48
N ALA A 205 -12.59 -8.87 6.79
CA ALA A 205 -12.55 -8.35 8.14
C ALA A 205 -13.86 -7.67 8.56
N TYR A 206 -14.19 -7.72 9.85
CA TYR A 206 -15.27 -6.89 10.38
C TYR A 206 -14.88 -5.40 10.35
N ARG A 207 -15.86 -4.50 10.26
CA ARG A 207 -15.64 -3.04 10.15
C ARG A 207 -14.70 -2.47 11.22
N TRP A 208 -14.81 -2.95 12.45
CA TRP A 208 -13.94 -2.50 13.55
C TRP A 208 -12.50 -3.05 13.42
N GLN A 209 -12.33 -4.24 12.84
CA GLN A 209 -11.02 -4.85 12.59
C GLN A 209 -10.25 -4.09 11.51
N ILE A 210 -10.94 -3.56 10.49
CA ILE A 210 -10.32 -2.69 9.48
C ILE A 210 -9.68 -1.46 10.15
N ILE A 211 -10.35 -0.87 11.15
CA ILE A 211 -9.78 0.27 11.91
C ILE A 211 -8.52 -0.18 12.65
N VAL A 212 -8.54 -1.37 13.27
CA VAL A 212 -7.35 -1.95 13.94
C VAL A 212 -6.21 -2.18 12.96
N TYR A 213 -6.48 -2.75 11.77
CA TYR A 213 -5.47 -2.92 10.72
C TYR A 213 -4.86 -1.58 10.28
N ILE A 214 -5.68 -0.56 10.04
CA ILE A 214 -5.20 0.77 9.65
C ILE A 214 -4.30 1.36 10.73
N ILE A 215 -4.69 1.27 12.01
CA ILE A 215 -3.86 1.77 13.12
C ILE A 215 -2.53 1.02 13.18
N ILE A 216 -2.53 -0.31 13.11
CA ILE A 216 -1.31 -1.12 13.13
C ILE A 216 -0.41 -0.77 11.94
N PHE A 217 -0.97 -0.67 10.73
CA PHE A 217 -0.17 -0.35 9.55
C PHE A 217 0.44 1.06 9.64
N LEU A 218 -0.28 2.05 10.13
CA LEU A 218 0.26 3.39 10.36
C LEU A 218 1.37 3.40 11.43
N LEU A 219 1.24 2.61 12.49
CA LEU A 219 2.31 2.42 13.48
C LEU A 219 3.53 1.70 12.88
N MET A 220 3.30 0.70 12.02
CA MET A 220 4.37 -0.01 11.33
C MET A 220 5.14 0.87 10.34
N VAL A 221 4.48 1.85 9.69
CA VAL A 221 5.16 2.88 8.87
C VAL A 221 6.20 3.62 9.70
N PHE A 222 5.87 3.99 10.95
CA PHE A 222 6.84 4.61 11.86
C PHE A 222 8.04 3.71 12.14
N ILE A 223 7.79 2.43 12.43
CA ILE A 223 8.84 1.44 12.69
C ILE A 223 9.74 1.30 11.45
N TRP A 224 9.16 1.22 10.25
CA TRP A 224 9.89 1.15 8.99
C TRP A 224 10.77 2.37 8.75
N LEU A 225 10.24 3.58 9.01
CA LEU A 225 11.01 4.82 8.92
C LEU A 225 12.21 4.81 9.87
N ILE A 226 12.03 4.32 11.10
CA ILE A 226 13.12 4.17 12.08
C ILE A 226 14.15 3.14 11.61
N ILE A 227 13.71 1.95 11.18
CA ILE A 227 14.61 0.90 10.68
C ILE A 227 15.43 1.45 9.52
N SER A 228 14.79 1.99 8.48
CA SER A 228 15.51 2.54 7.32
C SER A 228 16.47 3.67 7.70
N TYR A 229 16.13 4.50 8.69
CA TYR A 229 17.03 5.54 9.19
C TYR A 229 18.28 4.98 9.88
N TYR A 230 18.13 3.92 10.70
CA TYR A 230 19.28 3.28 11.34
C TYR A 230 20.18 2.54 10.34
N PHE A 231 19.60 1.99 9.27
CA PHE A 231 20.33 1.20 8.29
C PHE A 231 21.03 2.01 7.19
N ILE A 232 20.92 3.35 7.17
CA ILE A 232 21.58 4.25 6.19
C ILE A 232 23.05 3.92 5.94
N ASN A 233 23.79 3.51 6.99
CA ASN A 233 25.23 3.29 6.93
C ASN A 233 25.65 1.87 6.46
N TYR A 234 24.70 0.96 6.19
CA TYR A 234 24.99 -0.44 5.82
C TYR A 234 24.73 -0.72 4.33
N GLN A 235 25.49 -0.07 3.43
CA GLN A 235 25.41 -0.31 1.98
C GLN A 235 25.56 -1.77 1.50
N PRO A 236 26.37 -2.66 2.13
CA PRO A 236 26.46 -4.06 1.69
C PRO A 236 25.16 -4.86 1.89
N ILE A 237 24.32 -4.49 2.85
CA ILE A 237 23.05 -5.18 3.15
C ILE A 237 22.04 -4.92 2.03
N LEU A 238 22.04 -3.74 1.43
CA LEU A 238 21.18 -3.40 0.29
C LEU A 238 21.43 -4.32 -0.91
N ASN A 239 22.69 -4.54 -1.26
CA ASN A 239 23.06 -5.36 -2.41
C ASN A 239 22.74 -6.85 -2.20
N LEU A 240 22.84 -7.34 -0.96
CA LEU A 240 22.44 -8.72 -0.62
C LEU A 240 20.91 -8.87 -0.55
N ALA A 241 20.22 -7.96 0.12
CA ALA A 241 18.76 -7.98 0.23
C ALA A 241 18.10 -7.90 -1.15
N GLN A 242 18.55 -6.99 -2.02
CA GLN A 242 18.07 -6.91 -3.40
C GLN A 242 18.33 -8.19 -4.20
N LYS A 243 19.47 -8.85 -3.96
CA LYS A 243 19.80 -10.11 -4.64
C LYS A 243 18.87 -11.23 -4.20
N TYR A 244 18.59 -11.39 -2.90
CA TYR A 244 17.72 -12.45 -2.40
C TYR A 244 16.23 -12.15 -2.62
N ALA A 245 15.77 -10.92 -2.40
CA ALA A 245 14.38 -10.51 -2.61
C ALA A 245 13.96 -10.74 -4.07
N ARG A 246 14.82 -10.42 -5.04
CA ARG A 246 14.55 -10.64 -6.48
C ARG A 246 14.18 -12.09 -6.83
N TYR A 247 14.73 -13.08 -6.11
CA TYR A 247 14.39 -14.49 -6.34
C TYR A 247 13.24 -14.97 -5.44
N ILE A 248 13.18 -14.50 -4.20
CA ILE A 248 12.22 -14.99 -3.19
C ILE A 248 10.82 -14.43 -3.44
N VAL A 249 10.71 -13.14 -3.77
CA VAL A 249 9.43 -12.43 -3.98
C VAL A 249 8.54 -13.17 -5.00
N PRO A 250 8.94 -13.43 -6.25
CA PRO A 250 8.06 -14.09 -7.21
C PRO A 250 7.57 -15.48 -6.76
N ILE A 251 8.42 -16.25 -6.05
CA ILE A 251 8.06 -17.57 -5.51
C ILE A 251 7.00 -17.44 -4.42
N VAL A 252 7.17 -16.50 -3.49
CA VAL A 252 6.24 -16.26 -2.39
C VAL A 252 4.89 -15.78 -2.92
N PHE A 253 4.87 -14.87 -3.90
CA PHE A 253 3.63 -14.39 -4.53
C PHE A 253 2.84 -15.53 -5.22
N ILE A 254 3.52 -16.42 -5.94
CA ILE A 254 2.90 -17.60 -6.54
C ILE A 254 2.32 -18.52 -5.46
N ALA A 255 3.08 -18.79 -4.39
CA ALA A 255 2.64 -19.65 -3.30
C ALA A 255 1.42 -19.09 -2.56
N ILE A 256 1.42 -17.78 -2.25
CA ILE A 256 0.28 -17.09 -1.62
C ILE A 256 -0.96 -17.15 -2.51
N GLY A 257 -0.81 -16.91 -3.81
CA GLY A 257 -1.94 -16.95 -4.73
C GLY A 257 -2.54 -18.35 -4.90
N ILE A 258 -1.71 -19.38 -4.97
CA ILE A 258 -2.17 -20.78 -4.96
C ILE A 258 -2.91 -21.10 -3.66
N TYR A 259 -2.35 -20.69 -2.51
CA TYR A 259 -2.97 -20.91 -1.21
C TYR A 259 -4.36 -20.27 -1.09
N ILE A 260 -4.51 -19.02 -1.55
CA ILE A 260 -5.81 -18.32 -1.56
C ILE A 260 -6.82 -19.08 -2.42
N ILE A 261 -6.42 -19.50 -3.62
CA ILE A 261 -7.30 -20.23 -4.54
C ILE A 261 -7.77 -21.56 -3.92
N ILE A 262 -6.85 -22.35 -3.33
CA ILE A 262 -7.18 -23.65 -2.73
C ILE A 262 -8.06 -23.49 -1.48
N THR A 263 -7.82 -22.46 -0.69
CA THR A 263 -8.57 -22.20 0.55
C THR A 263 -9.95 -21.59 0.29
N SER A 264 -10.16 -21.02 -0.90
CA SER A 264 -11.41 -20.34 -1.27
C SER A 264 -12.45 -21.26 -1.91
N ASP A 265 -13.74 -21.04 -1.63
CA ASP A 265 -14.87 -21.74 -2.24
C ASP A 265 -15.18 -21.30 -3.69
N CYS A 266 -14.22 -20.68 -4.39
CA CYS A 266 -14.48 -20.03 -5.68
C CYS A 266 -14.81 -21.03 -6.81
N PHE A 267 -14.13 -22.17 -6.85
CA PHE A 267 -14.38 -23.22 -7.85
C PHE A 267 -15.68 -23.99 -7.62
N PRO A 268 -16.00 -24.44 -6.38
CA PRO A 268 -17.32 -25.00 -6.06
C PRO A 268 -18.47 -24.07 -6.42
N TRP A 269 -18.34 -22.78 -6.13
CA TRP A 269 -19.32 -21.77 -6.51
C TRP A 269 -19.45 -21.61 -8.03
N LEU A 270 -18.33 -21.55 -8.76
CA LEU A 270 -18.34 -21.42 -10.22
C LEU A 270 -19.09 -22.58 -10.89
N ILE A 271 -18.82 -23.81 -10.45
CA ILE A 271 -19.49 -25.02 -10.95
C ILE A 271 -20.99 -24.95 -10.67
N LYS A 272 -21.37 -24.54 -9.45
CA LYS A 272 -22.77 -24.38 -9.05
C LYS A 272 -23.47 -23.29 -9.87
N ALA A 273 -22.83 -22.16 -10.12
CA ALA A 273 -23.37 -21.06 -10.92
C ALA A 273 -23.60 -21.46 -12.39
N ILE A 274 -22.67 -22.22 -12.99
CA ILE A 274 -22.81 -22.75 -14.36
C ILE A 274 -23.97 -23.76 -14.43
N GLN A 275 -24.07 -24.68 -13.45
CA GLN A 275 -25.17 -25.64 -13.40
C GLN A 275 -26.52 -24.95 -13.25
N THR A 276 -26.64 -23.96 -12.35
CA THR A 276 -27.91 -23.27 -12.08
C THR A 276 -28.40 -22.46 -13.28
N ARG A 277 -27.50 -21.88 -14.10
CA ARG A 277 -27.87 -21.21 -15.36
C ARG A 277 -28.42 -22.16 -16.42
N ASN A 278 -27.90 -23.39 -16.50
CA ASN A 278 -28.38 -24.37 -17.49
C ASN A 278 -29.80 -24.86 -17.20
N PHE A 279 -30.23 -24.89 -15.95
CA PHE A 279 -31.58 -25.30 -15.54
C PHE A 279 -32.66 -24.21 -15.68
N GLN A 280 -32.30 -22.93 -15.81
CA GLN A 280 -33.28 -21.86 -16.09
C GLN A 280 -33.58 -21.68 -17.59
N ASN A 281 -32.75 -22.26 -18.46
CA ASN A 281 -32.87 -22.16 -19.92
C ASN A 281 -33.35 -23.48 -20.59
N SER A 282 -33.82 -24.45 -19.81
CA SER A 282 -34.44 -25.71 -20.27
C SER A 282 -35.86 -25.83 -19.76
#